data_AF-A0A0B8SZH3-F1
#
_entry.id   AF-A0A0B8SZH3-F1
#
_cell.length_a   1.000
_cell.length_b   1.000
_cell.length_c   1.000
_cell.angle_alpha   90.00
_cell.angle_beta   90.00
_cell.angle_gamma   90.00
#
_symmetry.space_group_name_H-M   'P 1'
#
loop_
_entity.id
_entity.type
_entity.pdbx_description
1 polymer ?
#
loop_
_entity_poly.entity_id
_entity_poly.type
_entity_poly.pdbx_seq_one_letter_code
_entity_poly.pdbx_strand_id
1 'polypeptide(L)'
;MKITGSEDIIGGILDALDDSVFGAGIKTSHNIAFEFNDLDSVVEFKRKDKEPVCAEDAFWLGFVAKSFVGQEIKTKRKHPVESGLSAID
;
A
#
# COMPACT_ATOMS: atom_id res chain seq x y z
N MET A 1 -8.04 5.65 -3.87
CA MET A 1 -7.17 5.28 -5.02
C MET A 1 -6.89 3.80 -4.94
N LYS A 2 -6.87 3.08 -6.07
CA LYS A 2 -6.60 1.65 -6.14
C LYS A 2 -5.42 1.42 -7.08
N ILE A 3 -4.42 0.64 -6.65
CA ILE A 3 -3.26 0.22 -7.44
C ILE A 3 -3.31 -1.30 -7.55
N THR A 4 -3.10 -1.82 -8.75
CA THR A 4 -3.07 -3.26 -9.05
C THR A 4 -1.73 -3.63 -9.68
N GLY A 5 -1.19 -4.79 -9.35
CA GLY A 5 0.07 -5.27 -9.88
C GLY A 5 0.43 -6.66 -9.39
N SER A 6 1.61 -7.15 -9.77
CA SER A 6 2.14 -8.40 -9.23
C SER A 6 2.39 -8.30 -7.72
N GLU A 7 2.46 -9.44 -7.04
CA GLU A 7 2.77 -9.52 -5.61
C GLU A 7 4.04 -8.73 -5.26
N ASP A 8 5.10 -8.85 -6.06
CA ASP A 8 6.35 -8.11 -5.87
C ASP A 8 6.17 -6.58 -5.91
N ILE A 9 5.35 -6.08 -6.82
CA ILE A 9 5.08 -4.64 -6.94
C ILE A 9 4.30 -4.16 -5.71
N ILE A 10 3.26 -4.89 -5.32
CA ILE A 10 2.44 -4.53 -4.16
C ILE A 10 3.26 -4.65 -2.86
N GLY A 11 4.07 -5.70 -2.72
CA GLY A 11 4.98 -5.89 -1.60
C GLY A 11 5.98 -4.76 -1.48
N GLY A 12 6.62 -4.37 -2.60
CA GLY A 12 7.52 -3.22 -2.62
C GLY A 12 6.85 -1.89 -2.23
N ILE A 13 5.58 -1.70 -2.61
CA ILE A 13 4.80 -0.53 -2.15
C ILE A 13 4.58 -0.58 -0.65
N LEU A 14 4.20 -1.73 -0.08
CA LEU A 14 3.97 -1.87 1.36
C LEU A 14 5.25 -1.65 2.17
N ASP A 15 6.37 -2.24 1.74
CA ASP A 15 7.69 -2.04 2.37
C ASP A 15 8.08 -0.56 2.35
N ALA A 16 7.88 0.12 1.22
CA ALA A 16 8.17 1.54 1.08
C ALA A 16 7.28 2.44 1.94
N LEU A 17 6.03 2.03 2.18
CA LEU A 17 5.13 2.72 3.10
C LEU A 17 5.58 2.56 4.57
N ASP A 18 6.28 1.49 4.91
CA ASP A 18 6.83 1.25 6.25
C ASP A 18 8.20 1.92 6.45
N ASP A 19 9.08 1.89 5.45
CA ASP A 19 10.48 2.30 5.60
C ASP A 19 10.75 3.79 5.28
N SER A 20 9.78 4.52 4.72
CA SER A 20 9.97 5.91 4.29
C SER A 20 9.18 6.93 5.12
N VAL A 21 9.76 8.14 5.30
CA VAL A 21 9.09 9.28 5.94
C VAL A 21 7.81 9.66 5.21
N PHE A 22 7.81 9.57 3.87
CA PHE A 22 6.62 9.79 3.05
C PHE A 22 5.56 8.71 3.30
N GLY A 23 5.98 7.45 3.42
CA GLY A 23 5.13 6.33 3.81
C GLY A 23 4.41 6.55 5.14
N ALA A 24 5.13 7.01 6.16
CA ALA A 24 4.54 7.38 7.45
C ALA A 24 3.51 8.52 7.29
N GLY A 25 3.79 9.54 6.48
CA GLY A 25 2.84 10.60 6.15
C GLY A 25 1.57 10.08 5.47
N ILE A 26 1.69 9.12 4.56
CA ILE A 26 0.55 8.48 3.90
C ILE A 26 -0.27 7.65 4.90
N LYS A 27 0.36 6.84 5.77
CA LYS A 27 -0.33 6.02 6.78
C LYS A 27 -1.10 6.86 7.82
N THR A 28 -0.65 8.08 8.10
CA THR A 28 -1.38 8.98 9.01
C THR A 28 -2.68 9.50 8.39
N SER A 29 -2.67 9.85 7.11
CA SER A 29 -3.79 10.47 6.39
C SER A 29 -4.73 9.46 5.70
N HIS A 30 -4.25 8.25 5.42
CA HIS A 30 -4.99 7.22 4.67
C HIS A 30 -5.17 5.93 5.46
N ASN A 31 -6.32 5.29 5.25
CA ASN A 31 -6.54 3.87 5.50
C ASN A 31 -6.03 3.10 4.28
N ILE A 32 -5.19 2.09 4.54
CA ILE A 32 -4.55 1.29 3.51
C ILE A 32 -5.03 -0.15 3.67
N ALA A 33 -5.67 -0.69 2.64
CA ALA A 33 -6.06 -2.10 2.58
C ALA A 33 -5.31 -2.76 1.43
N PHE A 34 -4.91 -4.02 1.57
CA PHE A 34 -4.22 -4.75 0.53
C PHE A 34 -4.70 -6.20 0.46
N GLU A 35 -4.56 -6.78 -0.72
CA GLU A 35 -4.90 -8.17 -1.01
C GLU A 35 -3.85 -8.73 -1.96
N PHE A 36 -3.20 -9.83 -1.56
CA PHE A 36 -2.27 -10.54 -2.41
C PHE A 36 -3.00 -11.67 -3.12
N ASN A 37 -2.91 -11.69 -4.46
CA ASN A 37 -3.48 -12.71 -5.31
C ASN A 37 -2.46 -13.17 -6.35
N ASP A 38 -2.56 -14.43 -6.77
CA ASP A 38 -1.63 -15.07 -7.73
C ASP A 38 -1.62 -14.40 -9.11
N LEU A 39 -2.70 -13.70 -9.48
CA LEU A 39 -2.84 -13.03 -10.77
C LEU A 39 -2.71 -11.52 -10.65
N ASP A 40 -3.48 -10.89 -9.76
CA ASP A 40 -3.49 -9.44 -9.58
C ASP A 40 -3.62 -9.09 -8.10
N SER A 41 -2.49 -8.77 -7.48
CA SER A 41 -2.45 -8.19 -6.15
C SER A 41 -2.91 -6.74 -6.19
N VAL A 42 -3.48 -6.26 -5.09
CA VAL A 42 -4.15 -4.97 -5.00
C VAL A 42 -3.75 -4.26 -3.72
N VAL A 43 -3.56 -2.95 -3.80
CA VAL A 43 -3.55 -2.05 -2.65
C VAL A 43 -4.51 -0.89 -2.88
N GLU A 44 -5.31 -0.59 -1.86
CA GLU A 44 -6.32 0.46 -1.85
C GLU A 44 -6.00 1.49 -0.75
N PHE A 45 -5.96 2.76 -1.16
CA PHE A 45 -5.76 3.91 -0.29
C PHE A 45 -7.06 4.72 -0.20
N LYS A 46 -7.59 4.87 1.01
CA LYS A 46 -8.77 5.69 1.30
C LYS A 46 -8.40 6.77 2.31
N ARG A 47 -8.59 8.04 1.99
CA ARG A 47 -8.36 9.12 2.96
C ARG A 47 -9.30 8.98 4.15
N LYS A 48 -8.78 9.26 5.35
CA LYS A 48 -9.56 9.18 6.60
C LYS A 48 -10.57 10.31 6.74
N ASP A 49 -10.25 11.47 6.16
CA ASP A 49 -11.11 12.66 6.16
C ASP A 49 -12.24 12.62 5.12
N LYS A 50 -12.37 11.51 4.36
CA LYS A 50 -13.35 11.32 3.27
C LYS A 50 -13.19 12.30 2.11
N GLU A 51 -12.15 13.13 2.10
CA GLU A 51 -11.80 13.96 0.95
C GLU A 51 -11.25 13.09 -0.20
N PRO A 52 -11.37 13.54 -1.45
CA PRO A 52 -10.72 12.87 -2.56
C PRO A 52 -9.19 12.89 -2.41
N VAL A 53 -8.53 11.84 -2.89
CA VAL A 53 -7.07 11.81 -2.98
C VAL A 53 -6.62 12.93 -3.92
N CYS A 54 -5.78 13.84 -3.42
CA CYS A 54 -5.29 14.96 -4.23
C CYS A 54 -4.13 14.52 -5.14
N ALA A 55 -3.78 15.35 -6.13
CA ALA A 55 -2.75 15.02 -7.11
C ALA A 55 -1.37 14.82 -6.47
N GLU A 56 -1.09 15.55 -5.40
CA GLU A 56 0.14 15.45 -4.62
C GLU A 56 0.24 14.10 -3.89
N ASP A 57 -0.86 13.64 -3.27
CA ASP A 57 -0.92 12.33 -2.62
C ASP A 57 -0.67 11.22 -3.65
N ALA A 58 -1.29 11.32 -4.83
CA ALA A 58 -1.10 10.37 -5.93
C ALA A 58 0.35 10.39 -6.47
N PHE A 59 0.97 11.57 -6.55
CA PHE A 59 2.37 11.71 -6.96
C PHE A 59 3.32 11.04 -5.96
N TRP A 60 3.16 11.32 -4.66
CA TRP A 60 3.99 10.70 -3.62
C TRP A 60 3.81 9.19 -3.57
N LEU A 61 2.57 8.70 -3.71
CA LEU A 61 2.28 7.27 -3.82
C LEU A 61 2.97 6.63 -5.03
N GLY A 62 2.91 7.27 -6.20
CA GLY A 62 3.60 6.81 -7.40
C GLY A 62 5.14 6.85 -7.26
N PHE A 63 5.67 7.86 -6.57
CA PHE A 63 7.10 7.99 -6.30
C PHE A 63 7.61 6.89 -5.35
N VAL A 64 6.85 6.62 -4.29
CA VAL A 64 7.11 5.53 -3.34
C VAL A 64 7.07 4.19 -4.08
N ALA A 65 6.05 3.94 -4.89
CA ALA A 65 5.95 2.70 -5.69
C ALA A 65 7.13 2.53 -6.66
N LYS A 66 7.53 3.58 -7.38
CA LYS A 66 8.61 3.52 -8.36
C LYS A 66 9.99 3.34 -7.72
N SER A 67 10.22 3.89 -6.53
CA SER A 67 11.52 3.84 -5.85
C SER A 67 11.97 2.42 -5.50
N PHE A 68 11.05 1.45 -5.52
CA PHE A 68 11.29 0.05 -5.16
C PHE A 68 11.16 -0.93 -6.33
N VAL A 69 10.76 -0.46 -7.52
CA VAL A 69 10.81 -1.28 -8.75
C VAL A 69 12.28 -1.44 -9.16
N GLY A 70 12.85 -2.61 -8.88
CA GLY A 70 14.22 -2.97 -9.26
C GLY A 70 15.24 -3.04 -8.12
N GLN A 71 14.84 -2.78 -6.88
CA GLN A 71 15.64 -3.23 -5.73
C GLN A 71 15.34 -4.71 -5.47
N GLU A 72 16.37 -5.52 -5.18
CA GLU A 72 16.15 -6.89 -4.68
C GLU A 72 15.29 -6.79 -3.42
N ILE A 73 13.99 -7.10 -3.57
CA ILE A 73 13.06 -7.17 -2.45
C ILE A 73 13.63 -8.24 -1.53
N LYS A 74 14.20 -7.82 -0.40
CA LYS A 74 14.65 -8.74 0.64
C LYS A 74 13.40 -9.41 1.17
N THR A 75 13.07 -10.57 0.62
CA THR A 75 11.94 -11.41 1.02
C THR A 75 12.14 -11.84 2.47
N LYS A 76 11.80 -10.95 3.41
CA LYS A 76 11.81 -11.20 4.85
C LYS A 76 10.70 -10.39 5.51
N ARG A 77 9.47 -10.83 5.29
CA ARG A 77 8.56 -11.39 6.31
C ARG A 77 7.21 -11.58 5.64
N LYS A 78 6.62 -12.76 5.82
CA LYS A 78 5.20 -12.96 5.53
C LYS A 78 4.45 -11.92 6.37
N HIS A 79 3.87 -10.91 5.72
CA HIS A 79 2.92 -10.03 6.40
C HIS A 79 1.79 -10.94 6.92
N PRO A 80 1.54 -10.96 8.24
CA PRO A 80 0.40 -11.70 8.75
C PRO A 80 -0.86 -11.06 8.15
N VAL A 81 -1.69 -11.89 7.53
CA VAL A 81 -3.03 -11.52 7.09
C VAL A 81 -3.80 -11.11 8.34
N GLU A 82 -3.94 -9.81 8.59
CA GLU A 82 -4.94 -9.32 9.54
C GLU A 82 -6.31 -9.43 8.88
N SER A 83 -6.89 -10.62 8.97
CA SER A 83 -8.30 -10.87 8.70
C SER A 83 -9.14 -10.21 9.80
N GLY A 84 -9.39 -8.91 9.65
CA GLY A 84 -10.37 -8.18 10.44
C GLY A 84 -11.79 -8.49 9.97
N LEU A 85 -12.33 -9.65 10.34
CA LEU A 85 -13.78 -9.86 10.38
C LEU A 85 -14.34 -8.94 11.48
N SER A 86 -15.06 -7.87 11.13
CA SER A 86 -16.07 -7.31 12.02
C SER A 86 -17.41 -7.96 11.69
N ALA A 87 -17.74 -9.03 12.39
CA ALA A 87 -19.12 -9.49 12.48
C ALA A 87 -19.94 -8.41 13.19
N ILE A 88 -20.97 -7.93 12.52
CA ILE A 88 -22.06 -7.14 13.10
C ILE A 88 -23.33 -7.90 12.75
N ASP A 89 -23.82 -8.65 13.73
CA ASP A 89 -25.23 -8.85 14.08
C ASP A 89 -25.30 -9.16 15.59
#